data_AF-A0A831STI5-F1
#
_entry.id   AF-A0A831STI5-F1
#
_cell.length_a   1.000
_cell.length_b   1.000
_cell.length_c   1.000
_cell.angle_alpha   90.00
_cell.angle_beta   90.00
_cell.angle_gamma   90.00
#
_symmetry.space_group_name_H-M   'P 1'
#
loop_
_entity.id
_entity.type
_entity.pdbx_description
1 polymer ?
#
loop_
_entity_poly.entity_id
_entity_poly.type
_entity_poly.pdbx_seq_one_letter_code
_entity_poly.pdbx_strand_id
1 'polypeptide(L)'
;MHAQTPVVNLALANTCSHEDSQWLKYVNSFFSLQESGPISLLDGDSKRFFRLDADGYSTFSGGPKISVIMTAHNMEQYIGTAIRSALSQTWKNFELLVVDDLSTDHTRQIVRKFMSLDDRIKLIENNRNCGTYVSRNKAYDIASGRFITCHDSDDWAHPKKLELQIHALLKNPDAVSSTSHWVRMHENGRFAFYKAAAYQRRNYNSLMFEKSRIKPVLGYWDS
;
A
#
# COMPACT_ATOMS: atom_id res chain seq x y z
N MET A 1 2.50 -8.26 -34.51
CA MET A 1 1.88 -8.61 -33.22
C MET A 1 2.28 -7.52 -32.23
N HIS A 2 1.45 -6.48 -32.05
CA HIS A 2 1.78 -5.40 -31.12
C HIS A 2 1.87 -5.99 -29.71
N ALA A 3 3.03 -5.87 -29.06
CA ALA A 3 3.15 -6.18 -27.64
C ALA A 3 2.07 -5.34 -26.92
N GLN A 4 1.01 -6.00 -26.46
CA GLN A 4 -0.06 -5.35 -25.73
C GLN A 4 0.56 -4.71 -24.50
N THR A 5 0.53 -3.38 -24.45
CA THR A 5 0.99 -2.65 -23.27
C THR A 5 0.17 -3.16 -22.08
N PRO A 6 0.75 -3.59 -20.95
CA PRO A 6 0.02 -4.25 -19.86
C PRO A 6 -1.25 -3.51 -19.44
N VAL A 7 -1.20 -2.18 -19.52
CA VAL A 7 -2.30 -1.26 -19.21
C VAL A 7 -3.58 -1.44 -20.06
N VAL A 8 -3.52 -2.04 -21.25
CA VAL A 8 -4.73 -2.32 -22.06
C VAL A 8 -5.68 -3.25 -21.32
N ASN A 9 -5.14 -4.18 -20.52
CA ASN A 9 -5.93 -5.10 -19.73
C ASN A 9 -6.75 -4.37 -18.66
N LEU A 10 -6.29 -3.24 -18.11
CA LEU A 10 -7.08 -2.43 -17.18
C LEU A 10 -8.26 -1.75 -17.88
N ALA A 11 -8.08 -1.36 -19.15
CA ALA A 11 -9.17 -0.83 -19.97
C ALA A 11 -10.21 -1.92 -20.31
N LEU A 12 -9.76 -3.14 -20.60
CA LEU A 12 -10.64 -4.30 -20.81
C LEU A 12 -11.36 -4.72 -19.52
N ALA A 13 -10.71 -4.63 -18.35
CA ALA A 13 -11.37 -4.86 -17.07
C ALA A 13 -12.57 -3.91 -16.87
N ASN A 14 -12.47 -2.66 -17.34
CA ASN A 14 -13.58 -1.71 -17.28
C ASN A 14 -14.80 -2.11 -18.13
N THR A 15 -14.62 -2.88 -19.21
CA THR A 15 -15.74 -3.34 -20.06
C THR A 15 -16.52 -4.51 -19.45
N CYS A 16 -15.96 -5.16 -18.43
CA CYS A 16 -16.55 -6.33 -17.78
C CYS A 16 -16.92 -6.06 -16.33
N SER A 17 -17.30 -4.81 -16.03
CA SER A 17 -17.54 -4.35 -14.65
C SER A 17 -18.71 -5.03 -13.93
N HIS A 18 -19.48 -5.88 -14.61
CA HIS A 18 -20.63 -6.60 -14.04
C HIS A 18 -20.31 -8.03 -13.58
N GLU A 19 -19.13 -8.57 -13.90
CA GLU A 19 -18.79 -9.97 -13.63
C GLU A 19 -17.36 -10.08 -13.06
N ASP A 20 -17.25 -10.61 -11.84
CA ASP A 20 -16.00 -10.65 -11.08
C ASP A 20 -14.93 -11.56 -11.71
N SER A 21 -15.32 -12.72 -12.23
CA SER A 21 -14.43 -13.67 -12.91
C SER A 21 -13.76 -13.05 -14.14
N GLN A 22 -14.55 -12.39 -14.99
CA GLN A 22 -14.09 -11.75 -16.21
C GLN A 22 -13.27 -10.48 -15.91
N TRP A 23 -13.65 -9.71 -14.89
CA TRP A 23 -12.85 -8.60 -14.38
C TRP A 23 -11.48 -9.09 -13.88
N LEU A 24 -11.45 -10.13 -13.04
CA LEU A 24 -10.23 -10.72 -12.50
C LEU A 24 -9.32 -11.27 -13.61
N LYS A 25 -9.88 -11.89 -14.65
CA LYS A 25 -9.11 -12.38 -15.80
C LYS A 25 -8.26 -11.27 -16.42
N TYR A 26 -8.85 -10.11 -16.68
CA TYR A 26 -8.11 -8.99 -17.26
C TYR A 26 -7.15 -8.35 -16.27
N VAL A 27 -7.55 -8.15 -15.01
CA VAL A 27 -6.66 -7.58 -13.99
C VAL A 27 -5.44 -8.48 -13.74
N ASN A 28 -5.64 -9.80 -13.70
CA ASN A 28 -4.53 -10.75 -13.56
C ASN A 28 -3.68 -10.86 -14.82
N SER A 29 -4.23 -10.57 -16.00
CA SER A 29 -3.43 -10.41 -17.22
C SER A 29 -2.55 -9.15 -17.18
N PHE A 30 -2.99 -8.08 -16.49
CA PHE A 30 -2.12 -6.93 -16.21
C PHE A 30 -0.98 -7.32 -15.27
N PHE A 31 -1.29 -8.01 -14.17
CA PHE A 31 -0.27 -8.41 -13.20
C PHE A 31 0.70 -9.47 -13.74
N SER A 32 0.26 -10.46 -14.52
CA SER A 32 1.14 -11.51 -15.07
C SER A 32 2.23 -10.98 -16.01
N LEU A 33 2.03 -9.77 -16.55
CA LEU A 33 3.03 -9.05 -17.37
C LEU A 33 3.97 -8.20 -16.52
N GLN A 34 3.90 -8.31 -15.20
CA GLN A 34 4.72 -7.62 -14.20
C GLN A 34 5.33 -8.67 -13.26
N GLU A 35 6.30 -8.28 -12.42
CA GLU A 35 6.89 -9.19 -11.40
C GLU A 35 5.94 -9.55 -10.24
N SER A 36 4.79 -8.87 -10.19
CA SER A 36 3.66 -9.11 -9.30
C SER A 36 2.81 -10.28 -9.82
N GLY A 37 2.42 -11.20 -8.95
CA GLY A 37 1.55 -12.31 -9.34
C GLY A 37 0.07 -11.91 -9.43
N PRO A 38 -0.85 -12.90 -9.54
CA PRO A 38 -2.28 -12.62 -9.62
C PRO A 38 -2.89 -12.16 -8.28
N ILE A 39 -4.01 -11.46 -8.37
CA ILE A 39 -4.88 -11.09 -7.26
C ILE A 39 -6.18 -11.90 -7.28
N SER A 40 -6.92 -11.84 -6.19
CA SER A 40 -8.24 -12.44 -5.99
C SER A 40 -9.23 -11.40 -5.43
N LEU A 41 -10.49 -11.83 -5.30
CA LEU A 41 -11.50 -11.11 -4.54
C LEU A 41 -11.99 -12.04 -3.42
N LEU A 42 -12.12 -11.48 -2.21
CA LEU A 42 -12.86 -12.12 -1.13
C LEU A 42 -14.32 -12.30 -1.52
N ASP A 43 -14.96 -13.31 -0.94
CA ASP A 43 -16.40 -13.54 -1.12
C ASP A 43 -17.24 -12.38 -0.55
N GLY A 44 -18.45 -12.23 -1.09
CA GLY A 44 -19.46 -11.27 -0.62
C GLY A 44 -19.80 -10.16 -1.61
N ASP A 45 -20.76 -9.32 -1.22
CA ASP A 45 -21.45 -8.39 -2.12
C ASP A 45 -20.95 -6.94 -2.04
N SER A 46 -19.90 -6.68 -1.25
CA SER A 46 -19.32 -5.34 -1.17
C SER A 46 -18.63 -4.93 -2.47
N LYS A 47 -18.32 -3.64 -2.62
CA LYS A 47 -17.64 -3.15 -3.83
C LYS A 47 -16.24 -3.76 -3.93
N ARG A 48 -15.79 -4.07 -5.15
CA ARG A 48 -14.54 -4.83 -5.41
C ARG A 48 -13.32 -4.32 -4.67
N PHE A 49 -13.16 -3.01 -4.53
CA PHE A 49 -12.05 -2.43 -3.78
C PHE A 49 -11.92 -3.02 -2.37
N PHE A 50 -13.03 -3.15 -1.64
CA PHE A 50 -13.06 -3.68 -0.28
C PHE A 50 -12.85 -5.20 -0.22
N ARG A 51 -13.00 -5.88 -1.36
CA ARG A 51 -12.80 -7.33 -1.52
C ARG A 51 -11.44 -7.68 -2.12
N LEU A 52 -10.61 -6.72 -2.51
CA LEU A 52 -9.28 -7.01 -3.05
C LEU A 52 -8.45 -7.83 -2.08
N ASP A 53 -7.88 -8.92 -2.61
CA ASP A 53 -6.97 -9.79 -1.89
C ASP A 53 -5.97 -10.46 -2.84
N ALA A 54 -5.01 -11.20 -2.29
CA ALA A 54 -4.01 -11.91 -3.06
C ALA A 54 -3.31 -12.95 -2.17
N ASP A 55 -3.74 -14.20 -2.28
CA ASP A 55 -3.24 -15.33 -1.49
C ASP A 55 -2.25 -16.21 -2.26
N GLY A 56 -1.64 -17.16 -1.55
CA GLY A 56 -0.77 -18.18 -2.15
C GLY A 56 0.66 -17.72 -2.43
N TYR A 57 1.06 -16.57 -1.91
CA TYR A 57 2.43 -16.09 -2.01
C TYR A 57 3.32 -16.65 -0.91
N SER A 58 4.54 -17.05 -1.27
CA SER A 58 5.57 -17.36 -0.29
C SER A 58 5.94 -16.12 0.52
N THR A 59 6.29 -16.34 1.78
CA THR A 59 6.61 -15.28 2.73
C THR A 59 8.09 -15.27 3.09
N PHE A 60 8.64 -14.09 3.33
CA PHE A 60 10.01 -13.87 3.76
C PHE A 60 10.02 -13.32 5.19
N SER A 61 10.53 -14.10 6.14
CA SER A 61 10.56 -13.73 7.57
C SER A 61 11.93 -13.22 8.05
N GLY A 62 12.95 -13.25 7.20
CA GLY A 62 14.30 -12.73 7.48
C GLY A 62 14.55 -11.34 6.90
N GLY A 63 15.76 -10.82 7.11
CA GLY A 63 16.21 -9.54 6.53
C GLY A 63 15.89 -8.31 7.39
N PRO A 64 16.19 -7.10 6.89
CA PRO A 64 16.04 -5.87 7.66
C PRO A 64 14.57 -5.49 7.88
N LYS A 65 14.29 -4.94 9.07
CA LYS A 65 12.94 -4.49 9.44
C LYS A 65 12.53 -3.25 8.64
N ILE A 66 11.30 -3.24 8.14
CA ILE A 66 10.66 -2.07 7.52
C ILE A 66 9.68 -1.43 8.52
N SER A 67 9.64 -0.10 8.63
CA SER A 67 8.49 0.60 9.24
C SER A 67 7.63 1.19 8.13
N VAL A 68 6.38 0.76 8.08
CA VAL A 68 5.35 1.31 7.18
C VAL A 68 4.58 2.36 7.95
N ILE A 69 4.60 3.60 7.48
CA ILE A 69 3.85 4.71 8.08
C ILE A 69 2.54 4.90 7.33
N MET A 70 1.43 4.88 8.08
CA MET A 70 0.09 5.11 7.57
C MET A 70 -0.58 6.20 8.40
N THR A 71 -0.98 7.30 7.78
CA THR A 71 -1.70 8.39 8.45
C THR A 71 -3.17 8.31 8.12
N ALA A 72 -4.05 8.51 9.08
CA ALA A 72 -5.50 8.42 8.89
C ALA A 72 -6.23 9.57 9.61
N HIS A 73 -7.23 10.15 8.95
CA HIS A 73 -8.20 11.05 9.54
C HIS A 73 -9.56 10.79 8.89
N ASN A 74 -10.52 10.30 9.67
CA ASN A 74 -11.86 9.95 9.19
C ASN A 74 -11.86 8.97 8.00
N MET A 75 -11.26 7.80 8.21
CA MET A 75 -11.02 6.77 7.20
C MET A 75 -11.76 5.46 7.50
N GLU A 76 -12.84 5.48 8.28
CA GLU A 76 -13.52 4.25 8.74
C GLU A 76 -13.93 3.32 7.58
N GLN A 77 -14.26 3.90 6.43
CA GLN A 77 -14.68 3.16 5.25
C GLN A 77 -13.53 2.36 4.61
N TYR A 78 -12.30 2.87 4.62
CA TYR A 78 -11.19 2.32 3.84
C TYR A 78 -10.08 1.67 4.68
N ILE A 79 -9.88 2.15 5.91
CA ILE A 79 -8.73 1.79 6.75
C ILE A 79 -8.61 0.28 6.98
N GLY A 80 -9.73 -0.44 7.08
CA GLY A 80 -9.71 -1.90 7.23
C GLY A 80 -9.14 -2.63 6.02
N THR A 81 -9.43 -2.15 4.80
CA THR A 81 -8.86 -2.72 3.57
C THR A 81 -7.38 -2.38 3.44
N ALA A 82 -7.00 -1.15 3.76
CA ALA A 82 -5.61 -0.71 3.72
C ALA A 82 -4.74 -1.52 4.71
N ILE A 83 -5.18 -1.65 5.97
CA ILE A 83 -4.47 -2.44 6.99
C ILE A 83 -4.39 -3.91 6.56
N ARG A 84 -5.48 -4.53 6.09
CA ARG A 84 -5.47 -5.92 5.62
C ARG A 84 -4.39 -6.13 4.53
N SER A 85 -4.32 -5.23 3.56
CA SER A 85 -3.32 -5.30 2.48
C SER A 85 -1.87 -5.06 2.93
N ALA A 86 -1.69 -4.25 3.98
CA ALA A 86 -0.39 -4.05 4.61
C ALA A 86 0.04 -5.31 5.39
N LEU A 87 -0.88 -5.98 6.08
CA LEU A 87 -0.59 -7.21 6.82
C LEU A 87 -0.32 -8.42 5.91
N SER A 88 -0.92 -8.44 4.71
CA SER A 88 -0.75 -9.51 3.72
C SER A 88 0.58 -9.46 2.96
N GLN A 89 1.41 -8.43 3.19
CA GLN A 89 2.72 -8.31 2.53
C GLN A 89 3.59 -9.57 2.70
N THR A 90 4.28 -9.99 1.64
CA THR A 90 5.12 -11.20 1.63
C THR A 90 6.35 -11.03 2.52
N TRP A 91 6.90 -9.83 2.60
CA TRP A 91 7.93 -9.47 3.59
C TRP A 91 7.29 -9.35 4.97
N LYS A 92 7.63 -10.24 5.91
CA LYS A 92 6.98 -10.31 7.24
C LYS A 92 7.71 -9.52 8.32
N ASN A 93 9.00 -9.24 8.16
CA ASN A 93 9.75 -8.43 9.12
C ASN A 93 9.48 -6.93 8.92
N PHE A 94 8.32 -6.46 9.37
CA PHE A 94 7.96 -5.05 9.39
C PHE A 94 7.07 -4.69 10.60
N GLU A 95 6.91 -3.40 10.83
CA GLU A 95 5.86 -2.85 11.70
C GLU A 95 5.00 -1.86 10.90
N LEU A 96 3.71 -1.76 11.28
CA LEU A 96 2.77 -0.81 10.72
C LEU A 96 2.45 0.26 11.78
N LEU A 97 2.91 1.48 11.53
CA LEU A 97 2.66 2.64 12.38
C LEU A 97 1.46 3.40 11.83
N VAL A 98 0.30 3.23 12.45
CA VAL A 98 -0.92 3.96 12.11
C VAL A 98 -0.99 5.22 12.97
N VAL A 99 -0.96 6.39 12.36
CA VAL A 99 -1.15 7.67 13.04
C VAL A 99 -2.56 8.16 12.79
N ASP A 100 -3.39 8.14 13.83
CA ASP A 100 -4.70 8.76 13.80
C ASP A 100 -4.58 10.26 14.09
N ASP A 101 -4.95 11.07 13.10
CA ASP A 101 -4.85 12.52 13.15
C ASP A 101 -6.16 13.17 13.61
N LEU A 102 -6.62 12.77 14.80
CA LEU A 102 -7.86 13.23 15.42
C LEU A 102 -9.13 12.83 14.63
N SER A 103 -9.28 11.54 14.31
CA SER A 103 -10.55 11.06 13.71
C SER A 103 -11.71 11.17 14.70
N THR A 104 -12.89 11.49 14.16
CA THR A 104 -14.17 11.57 14.87
C THR A 104 -15.10 10.40 14.54
N ASP A 105 -14.73 9.58 13.55
CA ASP A 105 -15.45 8.38 13.12
C ASP A 105 -14.88 7.10 13.78
N HIS A 106 -15.26 5.93 13.27
CA HIS A 106 -14.81 4.65 13.84
C HIS A 106 -13.38 4.24 13.45
N THR A 107 -12.58 5.11 12.80
CA THR A 107 -11.21 4.79 12.35
C THR A 107 -10.37 4.19 13.48
N ARG A 108 -10.31 4.85 14.65
CA ARG A 108 -9.54 4.37 15.81
C ARG A 108 -9.99 2.99 16.28
N GLN A 109 -11.31 2.78 16.34
CA GLN A 109 -11.88 1.52 16.79
C GLN A 109 -11.49 0.38 15.83
N ILE A 110 -11.52 0.63 14.53
CA ILE A 110 -11.12 -0.35 13.51
C ILE A 110 -9.65 -0.69 13.66
N VAL A 111 -8.76 0.30 13.80
CA VAL A 111 -7.33 0.05 14.01
C VAL A 111 -7.08 -0.80 15.26
N ARG A 112 -7.74 -0.48 16.38
CA ARG A 112 -7.62 -1.25 17.63
C ARG A 112 -8.08 -2.70 17.49
N LYS A 113 -9.13 -2.96 16.69
CA LYS A 113 -9.54 -4.34 16.37
C LYS A 113 -8.41 -5.09 15.65
N PHE A 114 -7.76 -4.48 14.66
CA PHE A 114 -6.62 -5.10 13.99
C PHE A 114 -5.41 -5.29 14.93
N MET A 115 -5.13 -4.35 15.84
CA MET A 115 -4.07 -4.51 16.84
C MET A 115 -4.28 -5.74 17.72
N SER A 116 -5.52 -6.09 18.07
CA SER A 116 -5.80 -7.32 18.83
C SER A 116 -5.56 -8.62 18.05
N LEU A 117 -5.36 -8.53 16.72
CA LEU A 117 -5.14 -9.66 15.82
C LEU A 117 -3.69 -9.76 15.34
N ASP A 118 -2.94 -8.65 15.36
CA ASP A 118 -1.57 -8.59 14.83
C ASP A 118 -0.71 -7.58 15.59
N ASP A 119 0.31 -8.08 16.30
CA ASP A 119 1.23 -7.30 17.13
C ASP A 119 2.16 -6.37 16.33
N ARG A 120 2.19 -6.47 15.00
CA ARG A 120 2.99 -5.58 14.15
C ARG A 120 2.38 -4.18 14.08
N ILE A 121 1.12 -4.00 14.47
CA ILE A 121 0.41 -2.72 14.39
C ILE A 121 0.63 -1.90 15.65
N LYS A 122 0.98 -0.63 15.46
CA LYS A 122 1.05 0.37 16.53
C LYS A 122 0.19 1.57 16.15
N LEU A 123 -0.73 1.94 17.04
CA LEU A 123 -1.55 3.14 16.90
C LEU A 123 -0.91 4.32 17.64
N ILE A 124 -0.80 5.46 16.97
CA ILE A 124 -0.34 6.73 17.50
C ILE A 124 -1.50 7.72 17.36
N GLU A 125 -1.94 8.32 18.45
CA GLU A 125 -3.10 9.23 18.44
C GLU A 125 -2.64 10.67 18.62
N ASN A 126 -2.99 11.53 17.66
CA ASN A 126 -2.80 12.95 17.82
C ASN A 126 -3.93 13.55 18.67
N ASN A 127 -3.55 14.48 19.54
CA ASN A 127 -4.47 15.29 20.35
C ASN A 127 -5.05 16.50 19.60
N ARG A 128 -4.52 16.80 18.41
CA ARG A 128 -5.01 17.84 17.49
C ARG A 128 -4.82 17.34 16.05
N ASN A 129 -5.67 17.77 15.13
CA ASN A 129 -5.45 17.53 13.70
C ASN A 129 -4.25 18.38 13.24
N CYS A 130 -3.17 17.73 12.83
CA CYS A 130 -1.92 18.37 12.40
C CYS A 130 -1.63 18.19 10.91
N GLY A 131 -2.46 17.46 10.19
CA GLY A 131 -2.20 17.02 8.82
C GLY A 131 -1.25 15.83 8.72
N THR A 132 -1.21 15.29 7.50
CA THR A 132 -0.46 14.08 7.13
C THR A 132 1.03 14.17 7.41
N TYR A 133 1.71 15.27 7.03
CA TYR A 133 3.17 15.34 7.13
C TYR A 133 3.68 15.43 8.56
N VAL A 134 3.03 16.24 9.41
CA VAL A 134 3.32 16.28 10.85
C VAL A 134 3.08 14.91 11.50
N SER A 135 1.99 14.23 11.10
CA SER A 135 1.68 12.89 11.56
C SER A 135 2.76 11.88 11.15
N ARG A 136 3.26 11.94 9.90
CA ARG A 136 4.38 11.12 9.42
C ARG A 136 5.65 11.38 10.20
N ASN A 137 5.97 12.64 10.50
CA ASN A 137 7.16 12.99 11.27
C ASN A 137 7.16 12.36 12.67
N LYS A 138 6.01 12.39 13.37
CA LYS A 138 5.87 11.71 14.66
C LYS A 138 6.10 10.20 14.57
N ALA A 139 5.53 9.54 13.55
CA ALA A 139 5.75 8.12 13.33
C ALA A 139 7.21 7.82 12.95
N TYR A 140 7.85 8.70 12.17
CA TYR A 140 9.22 8.55 11.73
C TYR A 140 10.23 8.58 12.88
N ASP A 141 9.95 9.36 13.92
CA ASP A 141 10.78 9.37 15.13
C ASP A 141 10.75 8.05 15.86
N ILE A 142 9.57 7.47 16.05
CA ILE A 142 9.40 6.21 16.79
C ILE A 142 9.67 4.95 15.94
N ALA A 143 9.76 5.10 14.62
CA ALA A 143 10.01 3.99 13.70
C ALA A 143 11.33 3.26 14.02
N SER A 144 11.21 1.95 14.22
CA SER A 144 12.32 1.05 14.58
C SER A 144 12.90 0.26 13.40
N GLY A 145 12.26 0.36 12.23
CA GLY A 145 12.74 -0.24 10.99
C GLY A 145 14.01 0.43 10.47
N ARG A 146 14.90 -0.38 9.89
CA ARG A 146 16.05 0.12 9.12
C ARG A 146 15.59 0.88 7.88
N PHE A 147 14.52 0.39 7.26
CA PHE A 147 13.89 1.01 6.09
C PHE A 147 12.54 1.61 6.45
N ILE A 148 12.21 2.74 5.82
CA ILE A 148 10.95 3.45 6.01
C ILE A 148 10.22 3.53 4.69
N THR A 149 8.90 3.38 4.71
CA THR A 149 8.03 3.70 3.58
C THR A 149 6.66 4.18 4.06
N CYS A 150 5.85 4.77 3.18
CA CYS A 150 4.48 5.16 3.48
C CYS A 150 3.45 4.33 2.72
N HIS A 151 2.26 4.26 3.29
CA HIS A 151 1.06 3.70 2.67
C HIS A 151 -0.16 4.50 3.09
N ASP A 152 -0.95 4.96 2.14
CA ASP A 152 -2.15 5.74 2.44
C ASP A 152 -3.27 4.85 3.00
N SER A 153 -4.06 5.41 3.91
CA SER A 153 -5.14 4.72 4.63
C SER A 153 -6.35 4.36 3.77
N ASP A 154 -6.39 4.85 2.54
CA ASP A 154 -7.45 4.66 1.55
C ASP A 154 -7.00 3.86 0.32
N ASP A 155 -5.77 3.33 0.34
CA ASP A 155 -5.19 2.54 -0.74
C ASP A 155 -5.10 1.04 -0.38
N TRP A 156 -5.04 0.20 -1.41
CA TRP A 156 -4.69 -1.22 -1.30
C TRP A 156 -3.30 -1.48 -1.88
N ALA A 157 -2.46 -2.26 -1.19
CA ALA A 157 -1.13 -2.64 -1.65
C ALA A 157 -1.05 -4.11 -2.07
N HIS A 158 -0.45 -4.37 -3.24
CA HIS A 158 -0.15 -5.72 -3.68
C HIS A 158 0.82 -6.44 -2.69
N PRO A 159 0.64 -7.73 -2.35
CA PRO A 159 1.44 -8.42 -1.32
C PRO A 159 2.95 -8.36 -1.51
N LYS A 160 3.41 -8.38 -2.77
CA LYS A 160 4.84 -8.32 -3.11
C LYS A 160 5.46 -6.91 -3.03
N LYS A 161 4.69 -5.86 -2.70
CA LYS A 161 5.18 -4.46 -2.76
C LYS A 161 6.43 -4.28 -1.89
N LEU A 162 6.38 -4.61 -0.61
CA LEU A 162 7.52 -4.44 0.30
C LEU A 162 8.73 -5.29 -0.12
N GLU A 163 8.50 -6.55 -0.50
CA GLU A 163 9.55 -7.48 -0.93
C GLU A 163 10.29 -6.97 -2.18
N LEU A 164 9.56 -6.54 -3.21
CA LEU A 164 10.18 -6.04 -4.44
C LEU A 164 10.96 -4.75 -4.18
N GLN A 165 10.39 -3.84 -3.37
CA GLN A 165 11.05 -2.58 -3.03
C GLN A 165 12.33 -2.77 -2.22
N ILE A 166 12.34 -3.67 -1.25
CA ILE A 166 13.51 -3.91 -0.41
C ILE A 166 14.58 -4.71 -1.16
N HIS A 167 14.20 -5.70 -1.97
CA HIS A 167 15.15 -6.43 -2.80
C HIS A 167 15.84 -5.52 -3.82
N ALA A 168 15.15 -4.54 -4.40
CA ALA A 168 15.77 -3.55 -5.28
C ALA A 168 16.88 -2.75 -4.58
N LEU A 169 16.66 -2.37 -3.31
CA LEU A 169 17.66 -1.65 -2.50
C LEU A 169 18.81 -2.54 -2.04
N LEU A 170 18.53 -3.79 -1.65
CA LEU A 170 19.56 -4.71 -1.18
C LEU A 170 20.47 -5.20 -2.31
N LYS A 171 19.93 -5.34 -3.54
CA LYS A 171 20.71 -5.74 -4.73
C LYS A 171 21.55 -4.61 -5.30
N ASN A 172 21.23 -3.35 -4.99
CA ASN A 172 21.95 -2.18 -5.48
C ASN A 172 22.31 -1.23 -4.33
N PRO A 173 23.47 -1.41 -3.67
CA PRO A 173 23.88 -0.59 -2.52
C PRO A 173 23.94 0.93 -2.81
N ASP A 174 24.19 1.31 -4.06
CA ASP A 174 24.23 2.72 -4.49
C ASP A 174 22.83 3.34 -4.59
N ALA A 175 21.78 2.52 -4.69
CA ALA A 175 20.41 3.01 -4.69
C ALA A 175 20.08 3.67 -3.34
N VAL A 176 19.66 4.93 -3.41
CA VAL A 176 19.27 5.72 -2.23
C VAL A 176 17.84 5.42 -1.80
N SER A 177 16.96 5.08 -2.76
CA SER A 177 15.56 4.79 -2.53
C SER A 177 14.97 3.91 -3.63
N SER A 178 13.82 3.29 -3.34
CA SER A 178 12.98 2.60 -4.33
C SER A 178 11.54 3.11 -4.23
N THR A 179 10.75 2.91 -5.29
CA THR A 179 9.34 3.33 -5.37
C THR A 179 8.55 2.29 -6.13
N SER A 180 7.23 2.27 -5.92
CA SER A 180 6.31 1.42 -6.67
C SER A 180 5.60 2.20 -7.77
N HIS A 181 4.82 1.49 -8.59
CA HIS A 181 3.77 2.10 -9.39
C HIS A 181 2.41 1.96 -8.68
N TRP A 182 1.42 2.72 -9.14
CA TRP A 182 0.03 2.63 -8.72
C TRP A 182 -0.89 2.83 -9.93
N VAL A 183 -2.13 2.36 -9.78
CA VAL A 183 -3.23 2.57 -10.72
C VAL A 183 -4.40 3.16 -9.94
N ARG A 184 -5.12 4.13 -10.51
CA ARG A 184 -6.31 4.68 -9.83
C ARG A 184 -7.47 3.72 -10.06
N MET A 185 -8.07 3.23 -8.98
CA MET A 185 -9.27 2.38 -9.04
C MET A 185 -10.39 3.04 -8.23
N HIS A 186 -11.60 3.04 -8.80
CA HIS A 186 -12.82 3.36 -8.06
C HIS A 186 -13.26 2.14 -7.23
N GLU A 187 -14.11 2.37 -6.24
CA GLU A 187 -14.57 1.30 -5.34
C GLU A 187 -15.21 0.11 -6.07
N ASN A 188 -15.93 0.36 -7.17
CA ASN A 188 -16.57 -0.67 -7.99
C ASN A 188 -15.59 -1.48 -8.87
N GLY A 189 -14.28 -1.18 -8.81
CA GLY A 189 -13.25 -1.84 -9.60
C GLY A 189 -12.98 -1.19 -10.96
N ARG A 190 -13.60 -0.04 -11.28
CA ARG A 190 -13.29 0.70 -12.51
C ARG A 190 -11.95 1.42 -12.37
N PHE A 191 -11.01 1.17 -13.28
CA PHE A 191 -9.74 1.88 -13.35
C PHE A 191 -9.90 3.22 -14.06
N ALA A 192 -9.35 4.29 -13.49
CA ALA A 192 -9.43 5.62 -14.08
C ALA A 192 -8.19 5.92 -14.95
N PHE A 193 -8.44 6.43 -16.15
CA PHE A 193 -7.43 7.03 -17.01
C PHE A 193 -7.42 8.54 -16.78
N TYR A 194 -6.33 9.10 -16.26
CA TYR A 194 -6.28 10.52 -15.90
C TYR A 194 -5.45 11.34 -16.90
N LYS A 195 -6.06 12.41 -17.44
CA LYS A 195 -5.42 13.52 -18.18
C LYS A 195 -4.20 13.13 -19.04
N ALA A 196 -4.38 12.17 -19.95
CA ALA A 196 -3.37 11.73 -20.92
C ALA A 196 -2.08 11.07 -20.37
N ALA A 197 -2.07 10.63 -19.09
CA ALA A 197 -0.83 10.23 -18.39
C ALA A 197 -0.66 8.72 -18.12
N ALA A 198 -1.41 7.85 -18.82
CA ALA A 198 -1.47 6.39 -18.64
C ALA A 198 -2.24 5.91 -17.39
N TYR A 199 -2.70 4.65 -17.42
CA TYR A 199 -3.38 3.99 -16.29
C TYR A 199 -2.43 3.80 -15.09
N GLN A 200 -1.17 3.48 -15.36
CA GLN A 200 -0.14 3.20 -14.36
C GLN A 200 0.78 4.40 -14.20
N ARG A 201 1.06 4.80 -12.97
CA ARG A 201 1.89 5.96 -12.64
C ARG A 201 2.87 5.62 -11.52
N ARG A 202 4.00 6.33 -11.44
CA ARG A 202 4.93 6.19 -10.31
C ARG A 202 4.27 6.69 -9.02
N ASN A 203 4.47 5.96 -7.93
CA ASN A 203 3.92 6.27 -6.61
C ASN A 203 4.99 6.93 -5.73
N TYR A 204 5.05 8.27 -5.76
CA TYR A 204 6.01 9.01 -4.93
C TYR A 204 5.74 8.86 -3.43
N ASN A 205 4.51 8.53 -3.04
CA ASN A 205 4.17 8.27 -1.65
C ASN A 205 4.78 6.94 -1.15
N SER A 206 5.01 5.97 -2.03
CA SER A 206 5.59 4.68 -1.64
C SER A 206 7.12 4.67 -1.58
N LEU A 207 7.78 5.83 -1.54
CA LEU A 207 9.24 5.90 -1.43
C LEU A 207 9.71 5.02 -0.25
N MET A 208 10.62 4.10 -0.52
CA MET A 208 11.30 3.29 0.48
C MET A 208 12.76 3.68 0.55
N PHE A 209 13.27 3.92 1.75
CA PHE A 209 14.65 4.35 1.94
C PHE A 209 15.22 3.90 3.30
N GLU A 210 16.54 3.88 3.42
CA GLU A 210 17.23 3.56 4.67
C GLU A 210 17.28 4.77 5.61
N LYS A 211 16.73 4.63 6.83
CA LYS A 211 16.56 5.72 7.80
C LYS A 211 17.88 6.43 8.13
N SER A 212 18.94 5.66 8.39
CA SER A 212 20.26 6.19 8.78
C SER A 212 20.95 6.98 7.67
N ARG A 213 20.67 6.67 6.39
CA ARG A 213 21.22 7.38 5.24
C ARG A 213 20.47 8.68 4.96
N ILE A 214 19.14 8.68 5.13
CA ILE A 214 18.30 9.81 4.73
C ILE A 214 18.09 10.84 5.84
N LYS A 215 17.82 10.40 7.08
CA LYS A 215 17.45 11.31 8.18
C LYS A 215 18.45 12.46 8.39
N PRO A 216 19.79 12.21 8.38
CA PRO A 216 20.77 13.29 8.59
C PRO A 216 20.87 14.29 7.42
N VAL A 217 20.41 13.93 6.22
CA VAL A 217 20.58 14.73 5.00
C VAL A 217 19.30 15.50 4.66
N LEU A 218 18.15 14.81 4.64
CA LEU A 218 16.87 15.40 4.23
C LEU A 218 15.96 15.78 5.41
N GLY A 219 16.24 15.27 6.62
CA GLY A 219 15.40 15.54 7.78
C GLY A 219 14.02 14.88 7.68
N TYR A 220 12.97 15.70 7.68
CA TYR A 220 11.57 15.34 7.89
C TYR A 220 10.70 15.75 6.68
N TRP A 221 9.46 15.30 6.63
CA TRP A 221 8.48 15.86 5.69
C TRP A 221 8.10 17.29 6.09
N ASP A 222 7.90 18.18 5.11
CA ASP A 222 7.52 19.58 5.35
C ASP A 222 6.14 19.69 6.02
N SER A 223 5.99 20.63 6.97
CA SER A 223 4.76 20.88 7.75
C SER A 223 4.09 22.19 7.36
#